data_AF-A0A6A5YFD0-F1
#
_entry.id   AF-A0A6A5YFD0-F1
#
_cell.length_a   1.000
_cell.length_b   1.000
_cell.length_c   1.000
_cell.angle_alpha   90.00
_cell.angle_beta   90.00
_cell.angle_gamma   90.00
#
_symmetry.space_group_name_H-M   'P 1'
#
loop_
_entity.id
_entity.type
_entity.pdbx_description
1 polymer ?
#
loop_
_entity_poly.entity_id
_entity_poly.type
_entity_poly.pdbx_seq_one_letter_code
_entity_poly.pdbx_strand_id
1 'polypeptide(L)'
;MADLTPPTQSLCDVILRPRAAIVHSITESHHYHQTIALIETSKYDDWQILFLLEGGVTLFFAVLTFFVLPKKLLAAWILNAAEREHAVRRIQRDLSDSDEAAGSDYIDDDGKIHMTNVIEAFKDWRKLLIILFNICATTPVYGFTIFLLLIMKGMGYSGVNANLMSVSPFVVAAVGLYLIV
;
A
#
# COMPACT_ATOMS: atom_id res chain seq x y z
N MET A 1 -10.88 8.54 75.93
CA MET A 1 -10.84 9.49 74.79
C MET A 1 -9.72 9.08 73.88
N ALA A 2 -9.99 9.09 72.57
CA ALA A 2 -9.10 8.81 71.44
C ALA A 2 -8.69 7.32 71.27
N ASP A 3 -8.53 6.75 70.08
CA ASP A 3 -8.92 7.04 68.69
C ASP A 3 -8.35 5.84 67.91
N LEU A 4 -9.16 5.01 67.25
CA LEU A 4 -8.70 3.89 66.40
C LEU A 4 -9.77 3.52 65.36
N THR A 5 -9.77 4.18 64.20
CA THR A 5 -10.20 3.56 62.91
C THR A 5 -9.08 2.62 62.41
N PRO A 6 -9.28 1.55 61.59
CA PRO A 6 -10.05 1.50 60.31
C PRO A 6 -10.64 0.06 60.00
N PRO A 7 -10.82 -0.42 58.74
CA PRO A 7 -11.65 0.00 57.61
C PRO A 7 -12.61 -1.14 57.15
N THR A 8 -13.92 -1.06 57.37
CA THR A 8 -14.88 -2.07 56.85
C THR A 8 -15.71 -1.60 55.65
N GLN A 9 -15.45 -0.39 55.13
CA GLN A 9 -16.14 0.15 53.95
C GLN A 9 -15.49 -0.24 52.60
N SER A 10 -14.28 -0.82 52.56
CA SER A 10 -13.59 -1.07 51.27
C SER A 10 -13.97 -2.39 50.58
N LEU A 11 -14.46 -3.40 51.30
CA LEU A 11 -14.67 -4.74 50.73
C LEU A 11 -15.95 -4.88 49.88
N CYS A 12 -17.03 -4.17 50.23
CA CYS A 12 -18.27 -4.19 49.43
C CYS A 12 -18.12 -3.41 48.12
N ASP A 13 -17.37 -2.30 48.13
CA ASP A 13 -17.12 -1.48 46.95
C ASP A 13 -16.17 -2.15 45.94
N VAL A 14 -15.20 -2.94 46.40
CA VAL A 14 -14.25 -3.66 45.51
C VAL A 14 -14.92 -4.81 44.77
N ILE A 15 -15.93 -5.47 45.37
CA ILE A 15 -16.63 -6.61 44.75
C ILE A 15 -17.76 -6.15 43.81
N LEU A 16 -18.38 -4.99 44.06
CA LEU A 16 -19.49 -4.48 43.24
C LEU A 16 -19.06 -3.66 42.03
N ARG A 17 -17.88 -3.01 42.06
CA ARG A 17 -17.32 -2.28 40.92
C ARG A 17 -17.13 -3.09 39.62
N PRO A 18 -16.62 -4.34 39.63
CA PRO A 18 -16.44 -5.08 38.38
C PRO A 18 -17.77 -5.38 37.68
N ARG A 19 -18.86 -5.63 38.42
CA ARG A 19 -20.17 -5.89 37.81
C ARG A 19 -20.77 -4.64 37.17
N ALA A 20 -20.61 -3.47 37.79
CA ALA A 20 -21.06 -2.20 37.21
C ALA A 20 -20.26 -1.81 35.96
N ALA A 21 -18.94 -2.00 35.96
CA ALA A 21 -18.09 -1.76 34.80
C ALA A 21 -18.38 -2.72 33.64
N ILE A 22 -18.67 -3.99 33.93
CA ILE A 22 -19.08 -4.98 32.93
C ILE A 22 -20.46 -4.64 32.35
N VAL A 23 -21.43 -4.23 33.17
CA VAL A 23 -22.75 -3.79 32.68
C VAL A 23 -22.64 -2.54 31.82
N HIS A 24 -21.78 -1.58 32.18
CA HIS A 24 -21.53 -0.39 31.35
C HIS A 24 -20.85 -0.76 30.02
N SER A 25 -19.86 -1.66 30.03
CA SER A 25 -19.20 -2.19 28.83
C SER A 25 -20.18 -2.95 27.91
N ILE A 26 -21.09 -3.74 28.48
CA ILE A 26 -22.12 -4.48 27.72
C ILE A 26 -23.17 -3.51 27.15
N THR A 27 -23.52 -2.46 27.88
CA THR A 27 -24.48 -1.44 27.43
C THR A 27 -23.89 -0.55 26.33
N GLU A 28 -22.60 -0.22 26.42
CA GLU A 28 -21.85 0.45 25.35
C GLU A 28 -21.78 -0.43 24.10
N SER A 29 -21.40 -1.71 24.26
CA SER A 29 -21.40 -2.71 23.17
C SER A 29 -22.77 -2.81 22.47
N HIS A 30 -23.86 -2.88 23.22
CA HIS A 30 -25.21 -2.89 22.66
C HIS A 30 -25.58 -1.60 21.91
N HIS A 31 -25.10 -0.44 22.39
CA HIS A 31 -25.29 0.83 21.67
C HIS A 31 -24.49 0.90 20.38
N TYR A 32 -23.25 0.40 20.34
CA TYR A 32 -22.47 0.31 19.11
C TYR A 32 -23.17 -0.59 18.06
N HIS A 33 -23.67 -1.75 18.48
CA HIS A 33 -24.42 -2.65 17.60
C HIS A 33 -25.73 -2.02 17.08
N GLN A 34 -26.44 -1.21 17.89
CA GLN A 34 -27.63 -0.48 17.44
C GLN A 34 -27.30 0.70 16.51
N THR A 35 -26.18 1.40 16.72
CA THR A 35 -25.75 2.47 15.81
C THR A 35 -25.28 1.95 14.45
N ILE A 36 -24.72 0.75 14.39
CA ILE A 36 -24.34 0.08 13.12
C ILE A 36 -25.58 -0.36 12.34
N ALA A 37 -26.64 -0.82 13.03
CA ALA A 37 -27.91 -1.20 12.40
C ALA A 37 -28.69 0.01 11.82
N LEU A 38 -28.40 1.24 12.25
CA LEU A 38 -29.03 2.45 11.68
C LEU A 38 -28.42 2.91 10.35
N ILE A 39 -27.35 2.26 9.88
CA ILE A 39 -26.68 2.56 8.60
C ILE A 39 -27.18 1.63 7.48
N GLU A 40 -28.11 0.72 7.77
CA GLU A 40 -28.71 -0.22 6.81
C GLU A 40 -29.71 0.44 5.84
N THR A 41 -29.44 1.68 5.39
CA THR A 41 -30.19 2.36 4.33
C THR A 41 -29.35 2.58 3.06
N SER A 42 -28.21 1.91 2.88
CA SER A 42 -27.54 1.91 1.58
C SER A 42 -28.14 0.81 0.69
N LYS A 43 -28.58 1.20 -0.50
CA LYS A 43 -29.02 0.28 -1.57
C LYS A 43 -27.87 -0.62 -2.09
N TYR A 44 -26.66 -0.43 -1.56
CA TYR A 44 -25.42 -1.02 -2.02
C TYR A 44 -24.69 -1.63 -0.83
N ASP A 45 -24.12 -2.81 -1.03
CA ASP A 45 -23.31 -3.49 -0.02
C ASP A 45 -22.00 -2.71 0.23
N ASP A 46 -21.45 -2.79 1.44
CA ASP A 46 -20.21 -2.12 1.83
C ASP A 46 -19.03 -2.40 0.88
N TRP A 47 -18.94 -3.64 0.38
CA TRP A 47 -17.89 -4.04 -0.57
C TRP A 47 -18.02 -3.33 -1.92
N GLN A 48 -19.25 -3.03 -2.38
CA GLN A 48 -19.49 -2.34 -3.65
C GLN A 48 -19.07 -0.88 -3.57
N ILE A 49 -19.33 -0.24 -2.42
CA ILE A 49 -18.96 1.16 -2.17
C ILE A 49 -17.42 1.30 -2.14
N LEU A 50 -16.71 0.34 -1.57
CA LEU A 50 -15.24 0.32 -1.55
C LEU A 50 -14.64 0.28 -2.97
N PHE A 51 -15.13 -0.62 -3.83
CA PHE A 51 -14.69 -0.70 -5.22
C PHE A 51 -15.07 0.53 -6.04
N LEU A 52 -16.25 1.11 -5.80
CA LEU A 52 -16.68 2.30 -6.51
C LEU A 52 -15.79 3.51 -6.16
N LEU A 53 -15.40 3.66 -4.89
CA LEU A 53 -14.51 4.73 -4.44
C LEU A 53 -13.10 4.54 -5.02
N GLU A 54 -12.51 3.36 -4.90
CA GLU A 54 -11.15 3.10 -5.36
C GLU A 54 -11.04 3.14 -6.90
N GLY A 55 -12.03 2.57 -7.60
CA GLY A 55 -12.16 2.67 -9.05
C GLY A 55 -12.39 4.10 -9.52
N GLY A 56 -13.19 4.89 -8.80
CA GLY A 56 -13.45 6.30 -9.12
C GLY A 56 -12.20 7.18 -8.98
N VAL A 57 -11.44 7.01 -7.91
CA VAL A 57 -10.19 7.74 -7.67
C VAL A 57 -9.15 7.39 -8.74
N THR A 58 -8.97 6.10 -9.06
CA THR A 58 -8.04 5.68 -10.11
C THR A 58 -8.44 6.19 -11.48
N LEU A 59 -9.73 6.18 -11.83
CA LEU A 59 -10.23 6.76 -13.08
C LEU A 59 -9.99 8.27 -13.14
N PHE A 60 -10.22 8.99 -12.05
CA PHE A 60 -9.93 10.42 -11.96
C PHE A 60 -8.45 10.72 -12.24
N PHE A 61 -7.53 9.99 -11.61
CA PHE A 61 -6.10 10.14 -11.87
C PHE A 61 -5.70 9.72 -13.29
N ALA A 62 -6.35 8.72 -13.88
CA ALA A 62 -6.10 8.32 -15.27
C ALA A 62 -6.48 9.45 -16.24
N VAL A 63 -7.64 10.09 -16.04
CA VAL A 63 -8.08 11.23 -16.84
C VAL A 63 -7.16 12.43 -16.63
N LEU A 64 -6.78 12.74 -15.39
CA LEU A 64 -5.84 13.82 -15.08
C LEU A 64 -4.48 13.58 -15.76
N THR A 65 -3.96 12.36 -15.68
CA THR A 65 -2.68 11.99 -16.31
C THR A 65 -2.75 12.14 -17.82
N PHE A 66 -3.87 11.79 -18.46
CA PHE A 66 -4.04 11.97 -19.90
C PHE A 66 -3.93 13.43 -20.35
N PHE A 67 -4.40 14.39 -19.53
CA PHE A 67 -4.29 15.82 -19.82
C PHE A 67 -2.94 16.43 -19.41
N VAL A 68 -2.34 15.93 -18.32
CA VAL A 68 -1.13 16.52 -17.73
C VAL A 68 0.15 15.95 -18.34
N LEU A 69 0.14 14.70 -18.81
CA LEU A 69 1.35 14.01 -19.27
C LEU A 69 1.67 14.34 -20.74
N PRO A 70 2.79 15.04 -21.01
CA PRO A 70 3.21 15.35 -22.38
C PRO A 70 3.69 14.08 -23.10
N LYS A 71 3.18 13.83 -24.31
CA LYS A 71 3.52 12.65 -25.11
C LYS A 71 4.97 12.63 -25.63
N LYS A 72 5.66 13.76 -25.59
CA LYS A 72 7.06 13.90 -26.03
C LYS A 72 7.84 14.73 -25.03
N LEU A 73 9.06 14.32 -24.72
CA LEU A 73 9.96 15.01 -23.78
C LEU A 73 10.26 16.45 -24.20
N LEU A 74 10.36 16.70 -25.52
CA LEU A 74 10.54 18.05 -26.08
C LEU A 74 9.29 18.94 -25.95
N ALA A 75 8.11 18.33 -25.87
CA ALA A 75 6.83 19.00 -25.67
C ALA A 75 6.44 19.11 -24.18
N ALA A 76 7.33 18.72 -23.26
CA ALA A 76 7.06 18.75 -21.84
C ALA A 76 6.96 20.19 -21.33
N TRP A 77 5.74 20.64 -21.08
CA TRP A 77 5.43 21.99 -20.59
C TRP A 77 6.02 22.31 -19.20
N ILE A 78 6.47 21.31 -18.45
CA ILE A 78 7.05 21.45 -17.10
C ILE A 78 8.55 21.83 -17.18
N LEU A 79 9.25 21.50 -18.27
CA LEU A 79 10.70 21.73 -18.37
C LEU A 79 11.01 23.01 -19.17
N ASN A 80 12.02 23.75 -18.72
CA ASN A 80 12.59 24.86 -19.46
C ASN A 80 13.42 24.36 -20.67
N ALA A 81 13.67 25.20 -21.68
CA ALA A 81 14.36 24.78 -22.92
C ALA A 81 15.74 24.13 -22.65
N ALA A 82 16.51 24.68 -21.73
CA ALA A 82 17.81 24.13 -21.32
C ALA A 82 17.69 22.78 -20.56
N GLU A 83 16.64 22.62 -19.75
CA GLU A 83 16.38 21.37 -19.01
C GLU A 83 15.89 20.26 -19.94
N ARG A 84 15.11 20.59 -20.98
CA ARG A 84 14.69 19.64 -22.01
C ARG A 84 15.88 19.06 -22.75
N GLU A 85 16.83 19.90 -23.15
CA GLU A 85 18.04 19.43 -23.83
C GLU A 85 18.91 18.56 -22.91
N HIS A 86 19.01 18.91 -21.62
CA HIS A 86 19.71 18.07 -20.65
C HIS A 86 19.01 16.72 -20.44
N ALA A 87 17.68 16.70 -20.36
CA ALA A 87 16.90 15.47 -20.21
C ALA A 87 17.03 14.54 -21.41
N VAL A 88 16.99 15.08 -22.64
CA VAL A 88 17.21 14.29 -23.86
C VAL A 88 18.61 13.71 -23.90
N ARG A 89 19.64 14.51 -23.57
CA ARG A 89 21.02 14.02 -23.50
C ARG A 89 21.20 12.91 -22.46
N ARG A 90 20.52 13.02 -21.30
CA ARG A 90 20.57 11.97 -20.28
C ARG A 90 19.96 10.66 -20.77
N ILE A 91 18.81 10.71 -21.42
CA ILE A 91 18.16 9.50 -21.96
C ILE A 91 19.00 8.88 -23.07
N GLN A 92 19.58 9.68 -23.96
CA GLN A 92 20.50 9.19 -24.98
C GLN A 92 21.73 8.51 -24.37
N ARG A 93 22.27 9.06 -23.28
CA ARG A 93 23.39 8.45 -22.55
C ARG A 93 22.98 7.15 -21.85
N ASP A 94 21.82 7.14 -21.20
CA ASP A 94 21.32 5.94 -20.51
C ASP A 94 21.02 4.82 -21.54
N LEU A 95 20.63 5.17 -22.77
CA LEU A 95 20.50 4.24 -23.90
C LEU A 95 21.87 3.76 -24.42
N SER A 96 22.84 4.66 -24.61
CA SER A 96 24.17 4.28 -25.09
C SER A 96 24.94 3.41 -24.09
N ASP A 97 24.83 3.69 -22.79
CA ASP A 97 25.44 2.86 -21.73
C ASP A 97 24.79 1.47 -21.68
N SER A 98 23.50 1.36 -22.03
CA SER A 98 22.83 0.06 -22.18
C SER A 98 23.20 -0.68 -23.48
N ASP A 99 23.54 0.05 -24.55
CA ASP A 99 24.00 -0.51 -25.82
C ASP A 99 25.45 -1.03 -25.75
N GLU A 100 26.32 -0.46 -24.91
CA GLU A 100 27.67 -1.02 -24.67
C GLU A 100 27.61 -2.41 -24.00
N ALA A 101 26.49 -2.76 -23.34
CA ALA A 101 26.27 -4.09 -22.79
C ALA A 101 25.55 -5.05 -23.76
N ALA A 102 24.85 -4.55 -24.79
CA ALA A 102 24.16 -5.35 -25.79
C ALA A 102 24.02 -4.53 -27.09
N GLY A 103 24.93 -4.77 -28.04
CA GLY A 103 25.10 -3.93 -29.24
C GLY A 103 23.97 -3.99 -30.27
N SER A 104 22.89 -3.26 -30.05
CA SER A 104 21.92 -2.93 -31.11
C SER A 104 21.08 -1.72 -30.74
N ASP A 105 21.00 -0.79 -31.68
CA ASP A 105 20.16 0.42 -31.66
C ASP A 105 18.67 0.09 -31.42
N TYR A 106 18.21 0.20 -30.17
CA TYR A 106 16.91 -0.34 -29.75
C TYR A 106 15.72 0.64 -29.84
N ILE A 107 15.93 1.92 -30.13
CA ILE A 107 14.83 2.90 -30.16
C ILE A 107 14.97 3.80 -31.39
N ASP A 108 14.42 3.31 -32.51
CA ASP A 108 14.06 4.15 -33.63
C ASP A 108 12.96 5.14 -33.16
N ASP A 109 13.04 6.40 -33.60
CA ASP A 109 12.22 7.57 -33.17
C ASP A 109 10.69 7.37 -33.35
N ASP A 110 10.31 6.25 -33.96
CA ASP A 110 8.94 5.80 -34.27
C ASP A 110 8.28 4.93 -33.18
N GLY A 111 9.00 4.48 -32.13
CA GLY A 111 8.42 3.71 -31.02
C GLY A 111 7.87 2.33 -31.41
N LYS A 112 8.25 1.79 -32.56
CA LYS A 112 7.80 0.48 -33.05
C LYS A 112 8.68 -0.60 -32.46
N ILE A 113 8.14 -1.35 -31.50
CA ILE A 113 8.81 -2.53 -30.93
C ILE A 113 8.85 -3.62 -31.99
N HIS A 114 10.02 -3.91 -32.53
CA HIS A 114 10.21 -5.02 -33.45
C HIS A 114 10.32 -6.34 -32.66
N MET A 115 9.65 -7.40 -33.14
CA MET A 115 9.70 -8.73 -32.51
C MET A 115 11.15 -9.27 -32.41
N THR A 116 12.01 -8.86 -33.34
CA THR A 116 13.45 -9.14 -33.33
C THR A 116 14.13 -8.63 -32.05
N ASN A 117 13.79 -7.43 -31.60
CA ASN A 117 14.36 -6.80 -30.40
C ASN A 117 13.93 -7.56 -29.13
N VAL A 118 12.72 -8.13 -29.13
CA VAL A 118 12.23 -8.97 -28.03
C VAL A 118 13.05 -10.25 -27.93
N ILE A 119 13.28 -10.92 -29.05
CA ILE A 119 14.06 -12.17 -29.10
C ILE A 119 15.51 -11.92 -28.66
N GLU A 120 16.10 -10.79 -29.08
CA GLU A 120 17.45 -10.41 -28.67
C GLU A 120 17.56 -10.11 -27.18
N ALA A 121 16.57 -9.43 -26.60
CA ALA A 121 16.49 -9.18 -25.16
C ALA A 121 16.43 -10.47 -24.33
N PHE A 122 15.72 -11.51 -24.79
CA PHE A 122 15.67 -12.81 -24.12
C PHE A 122 16.97 -13.63 -24.25
N LYS A 123 17.86 -13.27 -25.18
CA LYS A 123 19.15 -13.95 -25.38
C LYS A 123 20.26 -13.36 -24.50
N ASP A 124 20.04 -12.19 -23.92
CA ASP A 124 20.99 -11.53 -23.04
C ASP A 124 20.99 -12.17 -21.64
N TRP A 125 22.04 -12.95 -21.36
CA TRP A 125 22.27 -13.61 -20.08
C TRP A 125 22.28 -12.66 -18.88
N ARG A 126 22.78 -11.42 -19.04
CA ARG A 126 22.83 -10.44 -17.93
C ARG A 126 21.43 -9.99 -17.55
N LYS A 127 20.56 -9.75 -18.55
CA LYS A 127 19.15 -9.40 -18.34
C LYS A 127 18.39 -10.55 -17.68
N LEU A 128 18.61 -11.79 -18.12
CA LEU A 128 17.99 -12.98 -17.51
C LEU A 128 18.39 -13.16 -16.04
N LEU A 129 19.65 -12.90 -15.69
CA LEU A 129 20.09 -12.93 -14.29
C LEU A 129 19.36 -11.88 -13.44
N ILE A 130 19.23 -10.64 -13.92
CA ILE A 130 18.52 -9.59 -13.19
C ILE A 130 17.06 -10.00 -12.95
N ILE A 131 16.39 -10.57 -13.95
CA ILE A 131 15.02 -11.09 -13.82
C ILE A 131 14.96 -12.20 -12.77
N LEU A 132 15.89 -13.15 -12.79
CA LEU A 132 15.95 -14.23 -11.81
C LEU A 132 16.14 -13.71 -10.39
N PHE A 133 17.09 -12.80 -10.19
CA PHE A 133 17.33 -12.18 -8.88
C PHE A 133 16.13 -11.35 -8.42
N ASN A 134 15.43 -10.68 -9.33
CA ASN A 134 14.21 -9.96 -9.00
C ASN A 134 13.09 -10.91 -8.53
N ILE A 135 12.89 -12.05 -9.20
CA ILE A 135 11.93 -13.08 -8.78
C ILE A 135 12.31 -13.61 -7.39
N CYS A 136 13.59 -13.94 -7.17
CA CYS A 136 14.07 -14.41 -5.87
C CYS A 136 13.91 -13.36 -4.77
N ALA A 137 14.08 -12.07 -5.07
CA ALA A 137 13.92 -10.98 -4.11
C ALA A 137 12.44 -10.71 -3.78
N THR A 138 11.54 -10.82 -4.76
CA THR A 138 10.11 -10.51 -4.57
C THR A 138 9.31 -11.68 -3.98
N THR A 139 9.70 -12.92 -4.26
CA THR A 139 9.04 -14.14 -3.74
C THR A 139 8.82 -14.13 -2.22
N PRO A 140 9.85 -13.87 -1.37
CA PRO A 140 9.65 -13.85 0.09
C PRO A 140 8.74 -12.71 0.55
N VAL A 141 8.73 -11.57 -0.14
CA VAL A 141 7.88 -10.42 0.19
C VAL A 141 6.40 -10.74 -0.02
N TYR A 142 6.07 -11.38 -1.16
CA TYR A 142 4.71 -11.83 -1.43
C TYR A 142 4.29 -12.98 -0.50
N GLY A 143 5.19 -13.93 -0.25
CA GLY A 143 4.96 -15.01 0.71
C GLY A 143 4.61 -14.46 2.09
N PHE A 144 5.42 -13.53 2.61
CA PHE A 144 5.14 -12.85 3.88
C PHE A 144 3.78 -12.17 3.89
N THR A 145 3.44 -11.41 2.84
CA THR A 145 2.17 -10.66 2.75
C THR A 145 0.95 -11.58 2.82
N ILE A 146 0.99 -12.72 2.12
CA ILE A 146 -0.12 -13.68 2.10
C ILE A 146 -0.25 -14.41 3.43
N PHE A 147 0.88 -14.85 4.02
CA PHE A 147 0.88 -15.55 5.31
C PHE A 147 0.60 -14.62 6.50
N LEU A 148 0.85 -13.31 6.37
CA LEU A 148 0.59 -12.33 7.43
C LEU A 148 -0.88 -12.38 7.90
N LEU A 149 -1.83 -12.50 6.97
CA LEU A 149 -3.26 -12.59 7.31
C LEU A 149 -3.60 -13.89 8.06
N LEU A 150 -2.93 -15.00 7.72
CA LEU A 150 -3.08 -16.29 8.41
C LEU A 150 -2.49 -16.22 9.82
N ILE A 151 -1.33 -15.59 9.99
CA ILE A 151 -0.69 -15.36 11.30
C ILE A 151 -1.58 -14.49 12.18
N MET A 152 -2.12 -13.40 11.63
CA MET A 152 -3.06 -12.51 12.31
C MET A 152 -4.30 -13.24 12.81
N LYS A 153 -4.86 -14.13 11.98
CA LYS A 153 -5.99 -15.00 12.38
C LYS A 153 -5.59 -16.01 13.45
N GLY A 154 -4.38 -16.57 13.38
CA GLY A 154 -3.82 -17.48 14.40
C GLY A 154 -3.59 -16.82 15.77
N MET A 155 -3.34 -15.50 15.80
CA MET A 155 -3.21 -14.71 17.03
C MET A 155 -4.55 -14.35 17.69
N GLY A 156 -5.68 -14.84 17.16
CA GLY A 156 -7.01 -14.63 17.74
C GLY A 156 -7.73 -13.35 17.28
N TYR A 157 -7.16 -12.59 16.34
CA TYR A 157 -7.84 -11.44 15.74
C TYR A 157 -8.81 -11.91 14.64
N SER A 158 -10.04 -11.42 14.66
CA SER A 158 -11.08 -11.77 13.68
C SER A 158 -11.60 -10.54 12.93
N GLY A 159 -12.06 -10.77 11.69
CA GLY A 159 -12.74 -9.77 10.87
C GLY A 159 -11.91 -8.51 10.63
N VAL A 160 -12.51 -7.36 10.92
CA VAL A 160 -11.95 -6.02 10.64
C VAL A 160 -10.67 -5.74 11.43
N ASN A 161 -10.57 -6.24 12.67
CA ASN A 161 -9.38 -6.03 13.51
C ASN A 161 -8.13 -6.74 12.95
N ALA A 162 -8.30 -7.91 12.32
CA ALA A 162 -7.18 -8.61 11.70
C ALA A 162 -6.64 -7.85 10.47
N ASN A 163 -7.53 -7.24 9.68
CA ASN A 163 -7.16 -6.44 8.52
C ASN A 163 -6.50 -5.11 8.92
N LEU A 164 -6.96 -4.46 9.98
CA LEU A 164 -6.32 -3.24 10.48
C LEU A 164 -4.89 -3.49 10.95
N MET A 165 -4.65 -4.61 11.64
CA MET A 165 -3.31 -4.94 12.14
C MET A 165 -2.33 -5.33 11.02
N SER A 166 -2.82 -5.86 9.90
CA SER A 166 -1.96 -6.19 8.75
C SER A 166 -1.45 -4.96 8.01
N VAL A 167 -2.05 -3.77 8.23
CA VAL A 167 -1.59 -2.49 7.67
C VAL A 167 -0.33 -1.99 8.39
N SER A 168 -0.17 -2.25 9.69
CA SER A 168 0.94 -1.73 10.51
C SER A 168 2.34 -2.04 9.95
N PRO A 169 2.65 -3.28 9.49
CA PRO A 169 3.94 -3.58 8.87
C PRO A 169 4.22 -2.76 7.60
N PHE A 170 3.20 -2.47 6.79
CA PHE A 170 3.36 -1.67 5.57
C PHE A 170 3.64 -0.20 5.88
N VAL A 171 3.03 0.36 6.94
CA VAL A 171 3.32 1.73 7.39
C VAL A 171 4.77 1.85 7.85
N VAL A 172 5.26 0.90 8.65
CA VAL A 172 6.67 0.88 9.09
C VAL A 172 7.62 0.74 7.90
N ALA A 173 7.28 -0.11 6.92
CA ALA A 173 8.07 -0.25 5.69
C ALA A 173 8.10 1.06 4.88
N ALA A 174 6.97 1.75 4.74
CA ALA A 174 6.88 3.02 4.02
C ALA A 174 7.72 4.13 4.71
N VAL A 175 7.62 4.23 6.04
CA VAL A 175 8.42 5.19 6.82
C VAL A 175 9.90 4.84 6.75
N GLY A 176 10.26 3.56 6.86
CA GLY A 176 11.63 3.10 6.75
C GLY A 176 12.25 3.43 5.39
N LEU A 177 11.50 3.22 4.30
CA LEU A 177 11.93 3.60 2.96
C LEU A 177 12.16 5.11 2.86
N TYR A 178 11.22 5.93 3.35
CA TYR A 178 11.32 7.38 3.31
C TYR A 178 12.49 7.94 4.15
N LEU A 179 12.89 7.27 5.23
CA LEU A 179 14.04 7.68 6.04
C LEU A 179 15.38 7.29 5.42
N ILE A 180 15.40 6.25 4.58
CA ILE A 180 16.62 5.73 3.93
C ILE A 180 16.89 6.45 2.61
N VAL A 181 15.84 6.80 1.86
CA VAL A 181 15.88 7.56 0.59
C VAL A 181 16.02 9.05 0.86
#